data_AF-A0A953QTR3-F1
#
_entry.id   AF-A0A953QTR3-F1
#
_cell.length_a   1.000
_cell.length_b   1.000
_cell.length_c   1.000
_cell.angle_alpha   90.00
_cell.angle_beta   90.00
_cell.angle_gamma   90.00
#
_symmetry.space_group_name_H-M   'P 1'
#
loop_
_entity.id
_entity.type
_entity.pdbx_description
1 polymer ?
#
loop_
_entity_poly.entity_id
_entity_poly.type
_entity_poly.pdbx_seq_one_letter_code
_entity_poly.pdbx_strand_id
1 'polypeptide(L)'
;MRILIALLLAAGAFAQDKDFLTADEIDQVREAQEPNLRLKLYTHLARQRIAVIQQYLSKDKPGRSALIHDALEQYTQIVDAIDTVADDALKRKVVIDEGMKLVAGAEAEMLAALQKIQESSPKDLARFEFVLKDAIDTTSDSKELSEEDLHTRAADLAGKEQKEKEERQAVMTDKEKAEKKTAAKKEDDGKPKRKAPTLYKPGEKKPDDK
;
A
#
# COMPACT_ATOMS: atom_id res chain seq x y z
N MET A 1 18.02 4.77 51.99
CA MET A 1 18.30 5.63 50.82
C MET A 1 18.16 4.75 49.58
N ARG A 2 17.36 5.16 48.60
CA ARG A 2 16.78 4.37 47.48
C ARG A 2 15.36 3.92 47.76
N ILE A 3 14.41 4.62 47.13
CA ILE A 3 13.40 4.11 46.20
C ILE A 3 12.43 5.28 46.02
N LEU A 4 12.71 6.12 45.02
CA LEU A 4 11.82 7.15 44.49
C LEU A 4 12.51 7.60 43.21
N ILE A 5 12.19 6.93 42.09
CA ILE A 5 12.32 7.32 40.68
C ILE A 5 11.99 6.02 39.92
N ALA A 6 10.71 5.80 39.61
CA ALA A 6 10.25 4.82 38.62
C ALA A 6 8.74 4.99 38.40
N LEU A 7 8.28 6.18 38.01
CA LEU A 7 6.91 6.32 37.52
C LEU A 7 6.78 7.49 36.55
N LEU A 8 7.65 7.50 35.53
CA LEU A 8 7.59 8.47 34.43
C LEU A 8 8.11 7.90 33.12
N LEU A 9 7.78 6.64 32.81
CA LEU A 9 7.98 6.02 31.51
C LEU A 9 6.80 5.11 31.19
N ALA A 10 5.77 5.66 30.53
CA ALA A 10 4.86 4.97 29.59
C ALA A 10 3.70 5.91 29.21
N ALA A 11 4.01 7.09 28.69
CA ALA A 11 3.06 7.90 27.93
C ALA A 11 3.65 8.09 26.53
N GLY A 12 3.76 6.99 25.80
CA GLY A 12 4.28 6.97 24.44
C GLY A 12 3.66 5.82 23.68
N ALA A 13 3.08 6.15 22.53
CA ALA A 13 2.62 5.25 21.47
C ALA A 13 1.36 4.41 21.76
N PHE A 14 0.21 5.07 21.76
CA PHE A 14 -0.99 4.52 21.11
C PHE A 14 -1.53 5.57 20.14
N ALA A 15 -0.69 5.99 19.18
CA ALA A 15 -1.24 6.29 17.87
C ALA A 15 -1.60 4.92 17.31
N GLN A 16 -2.84 4.48 17.52
CA GLN A 16 -3.35 3.38 16.71
C GLN A 16 -3.37 3.93 15.30
N ASP A 17 -2.52 3.39 14.41
CA ASP A 17 -2.74 3.51 12.99
C ASP A 17 -4.16 3.00 12.76
N LYS A 18 -5.12 3.93 12.62
CA LYS A 18 -6.50 3.57 12.33
C LYS A 18 -6.44 2.90 10.97
N ASP A 19 -6.72 1.60 10.90
CA ASP A 19 -6.85 0.90 9.63
C ASP A 19 -7.90 1.65 8.77
N PHE A 20 -7.49 2.09 7.58
CA PHE A 20 -8.39 2.79 6.65
C PHE A 20 -9.41 1.87 5.98
N LEU A 21 -9.13 0.57 6.06
CA LEU A 21 -10.02 -0.50 5.68
C LEU A 21 -10.70 -1.08 6.92
N THR A 22 -11.96 -1.43 6.77
CA THR A 22 -12.68 -2.27 7.72
C THR A 22 -12.16 -3.70 7.68
N ALA A 23 -12.43 -4.48 8.73
CA ALA A 23 -12.00 -5.89 8.79
C ALA A 23 -12.44 -6.71 7.57
N ASP A 24 -13.69 -6.53 7.13
CA ASP A 24 -14.23 -7.23 5.97
C ASP A 24 -13.53 -6.81 4.66
N GLU A 25 -13.22 -5.53 4.50
CA GLU A 25 -12.47 -5.01 3.34
C GLU A 25 -11.03 -5.54 3.32
N ILE A 26 -10.39 -5.65 4.49
CA ILE A 26 -9.07 -6.26 4.62
C ILE A 26 -9.10 -7.71 4.15
N ASP A 27 -10.12 -8.47 4.55
CA ASP A 27 -10.25 -9.87 4.14
C ASP A 27 -10.50 -9.99 2.63
N GLN A 28 -11.31 -9.11 2.03
CA GLN A 28 -11.48 -9.04 0.58
C GLN A 28 -10.16 -8.75 -0.16
N VAL A 29 -9.35 -7.82 0.36
CA VAL A 29 -8.02 -7.50 -0.21
C VAL A 29 -7.07 -8.68 -0.10
N ARG A 30 -7.12 -9.41 1.02
CA ARG A 30 -6.34 -10.64 1.22
C ARG A 30 -6.77 -11.75 0.27
N GLU A 31 -8.03 -11.83 -0.11
CA GLU A 31 -8.50 -12.81 -1.09
C GLU A 31 -8.15 -12.41 -2.53
N ALA A 32 -8.16 -11.12 -2.84
CA ALA A 32 -7.77 -10.58 -4.15
C ALA A 32 -6.24 -10.64 -4.34
N GLN A 33 -5.72 -11.81 -4.72
CA GLN A 33 -4.28 -12.02 -4.94
C GLN A 33 -3.77 -11.48 -6.29
N GLU A 34 -4.62 -11.48 -7.33
CA GLU A 34 -4.26 -10.97 -8.65
C GLU A 34 -4.24 -9.44 -8.68
N PRO A 35 -3.17 -8.78 -9.18
CA PRO A 35 -3.06 -7.31 -9.16
C PRO A 35 -4.22 -6.58 -9.83
N ASN A 36 -4.68 -7.03 -11.00
CA ASN A 36 -5.83 -6.41 -11.67
C ASN A 36 -7.11 -6.46 -10.83
N LEU A 37 -7.34 -7.59 -10.12
CA LEU A 37 -8.49 -7.72 -9.22
C LEU A 37 -8.34 -6.82 -8.00
N ARG A 38 -7.13 -6.73 -7.45
CA ARG A 38 -6.83 -5.87 -6.31
C ARG A 38 -6.97 -4.38 -6.64
N LEU A 39 -6.48 -3.94 -7.80
CA LEU A 39 -6.68 -2.58 -8.31
C LEU A 39 -8.18 -2.26 -8.42
N LYS A 40 -8.94 -3.13 -9.09
CA LYS A 40 -10.40 -2.99 -9.20
C LYS A 40 -11.10 -2.90 -7.84
N LEU A 41 -10.68 -3.72 -6.88
CA LEU A 41 -11.24 -3.72 -5.53
C LEU A 41 -10.97 -2.38 -4.82
N TYR A 42 -9.71 -1.94 -4.77
CA TYR A 42 -9.39 -0.66 -4.14
C TYR A 42 -10.10 0.51 -4.81
N THR A 43 -10.21 0.53 -6.14
CA THR A 43 -11.01 1.55 -6.83
C THR A 43 -12.48 1.52 -6.41
N HIS A 44 -13.05 0.34 -6.16
CA HIS A 44 -14.41 0.24 -5.64
C HIS A 44 -14.53 0.84 -4.24
N LEU A 45 -13.58 0.54 -3.34
CA LEU A 45 -13.56 1.07 -1.98
C LEU A 45 -13.37 2.60 -1.98
N ALA A 46 -12.52 3.14 -2.85
CA ALA A 46 -12.33 4.58 -3.03
C ALA A 46 -13.64 5.28 -3.43
N ARG A 47 -14.37 4.73 -4.40
CA ARG A 47 -15.70 5.21 -4.78
C ARG A 47 -16.69 5.16 -3.62
N GLN A 48 -16.65 4.10 -2.81
CA GLN A 48 -17.50 3.99 -1.63
C GLN A 48 -17.19 5.10 -0.61
N ARG A 49 -15.91 5.43 -0.37
CA ARG A 49 -15.54 6.54 0.52
C ARG A 49 -16.08 7.89 0.03
N ILE A 50 -15.98 8.17 -1.28
CA ILE A 50 -16.59 9.38 -1.86
C ILE A 50 -18.12 9.38 -1.70
N ALA A 51 -18.79 8.25 -1.92
CA ALA A 51 -20.23 8.14 -1.72
C ALA A 51 -20.63 8.41 -0.25
N VAL A 52 -19.84 7.93 0.71
CA VAL A 52 -20.01 8.21 2.15
C VAL A 52 -19.84 9.70 2.44
N ILE A 53 -18.82 10.35 1.88
CA ILE A 53 -18.60 11.80 2.01
C ILE A 53 -19.82 12.57 1.50
N GLN A 54 -20.30 12.26 0.29
CA GLN A 54 -21.48 12.89 -0.29
C GLN A 54 -22.73 12.65 0.57
N GLN A 55 -22.87 11.45 1.13
CA GLN A 55 -23.97 11.14 2.04
C GLN A 55 -23.91 12.00 3.31
N TYR A 56 -22.73 12.24 3.89
CA TYR A 56 -22.59 13.13 5.05
C TYR A 56 -22.86 14.59 4.70
N LEU A 57 -22.42 15.05 3.52
CA LEU A 57 -22.72 16.40 3.04
C LEU A 57 -24.23 16.62 2.86
N SER A 58 -24.97 15.60 2.41
CA SER A 58 -26.43 15.67 2.23
C SER A 58 -27.23 15.73 3.54
N LYS A 59 -26.63 15.37 4.68
CA LYS A 59 -27.30 15.33 5.99
C LYS A 59 -26.80 16.46 6.88
N ASP A 60 -27.71 17.20 7.49
CA ASP A 60 -27.35 18.21 8.49
C ASP A 60 -27.34 17.57 9.89
N LYS A 61 -26.23 16.91 10.23
CA LYS A 61 -26.03 16.23 11.51
C LYS A 61 -24.84 16.81 12.26
N PRO A 62 -24.95 16.99 13.60
CA PRO A 62 -23.81 17.36 14.43
C PRO A 62 -22.65 16.38 14.26
N GLY A 63 -21.42 16.90 14.18
CA GLY A 63 -20.21 16.09 14.05
C GLY A 63 -19.93 15.54 12.66
N ARG A 64 -20.77 15.83 11.64
CA ARG A 64 -20.55 15.34 10.27
C ARG A 64 -19.20 15.71 9.67
N SER A 65 -18.65 16.88 10.03
CA SER A 65 -17.38 17.36 9.48
C SER A 65 -16.20 16.48 9.88
N ALA A 66 -16.23 15.90 11.08
CA ALA A 66 -15.23 14.93 11.53
C ALA A 66 -15.33 13.60 10.77
N LEU A 67 -16.57 13.16 10.48
CA LEU A 67 -16.79 11.95 9.68
C LEU A 67 -16.37 12.14 8.22
N ILE A 68 -16.56 13.34 7.66
CA ILE A 68 -16.07 13.71 6.33
C ILE A 68 -14.54 13.73 6.32
N HIS A 69 -13.92 14.32 7.33
CA HIS A 69 -12.46 14.32 7.48
C HIS A 69 -11.90 12.90 7.48
N ASP A 70 -12.38 12.04 8.39
CA ASP A 70 -11.92 10.65 8.49
C ASP A 70 -12.15 9.88 7.16
N ALA A 71 -13.28 10.11 6.49
CA ALA A 71 -13.56 9.46 5.20
C ALA A 71 -12.66 9.96 4.06
N LEU A 72 -12.25 11.23 4.07
CA LEU A 72 -11.28 11.78 3.12
C LEU A 72 -9.88 11.21 3.36
N GLU A 73 -9.46 11.09 4.62
CA GLU A 73 -8.18 10.48 4.97
C GLU A 73 -8.12 9.01 4.55
N GLN A 74 -9.19 8.25 4.81
CA GLN A 74 -9.31 6.87 4.33
C GLN A 74 -9.30 6.77 2.81
N TYR A 75 -9.96 7.70 2.12
CA TYR A 75 -9.95 7.76 0.66
C TYR A 75 -8.53 7.96 0.12
N THR A 76 -7.79 8.94 0.65
CA THR A 76 -6.39 9.21 0.25
C THR A 76 -5.52 7.97 0.43
N GLN A 77 -5.62 7.30 1.58
CA GLN A 77 -4.85 6.08 1.84
C GLN A 77 -5.23 4.91 0.91
N ILE A 78 -6.47 4.84 0.42
CA ILE A 78 -6.87 3.86 -0.59
C ILE A 78 -6.22 4.18 -1.94
N VAL A 79 -6.14 5.46 -2.34
CA VAL A 79 -5.48 5.87 -3.59
C VAL A 79 -3.98 5.54 -3.54
N ASP A 80 -3.30 5.85 -2.43
CA ASP A 80 -1.89 5.46 -2.23
C ASP A 80 -1.68 3.93 -2.31
N ALA A 81 -2.66 3.16 -1.80
CA ALA A 81 -2.63 1.70 -1.90
C ALA A 81 -2.82 1.20 -3.34
N ILE A 82 -3.62 1.88 -4.17
CA ILE A 82 -3.75 1.59 -5.61
C ILE A 82 -2.38 1.73 -6.28
N ASP A 83 -1.69 2.86 -6.05
CA ASP A 83 -0.37 3.12 -6.62
C ASP A 83 0.68 2.12 -6.14
N THR A 84 0.66 1.77 -4.86
CA THR A 84 1.55 0.75 -4.30
C THR A 84 1.35 -0.60 -4.99
N VAL A 85 0.10 -1.01 -5.22
CA VAL A 85 -0.21 -2.28 -5.92
C VAL A 85 0.25 -2.23 -7.38
N ALA A 86 0.04 -1.10 -8.07
CA ALA A 86 0.48 -0.93 -9.45
C ALA A 86 2.01 -1.02 -9.56
N ASP A 87 2.73 -0.28 -8.72
CA ASP A 87 4.20 -0.27 -8.69
C ASP A 87 4.76 -1.66 -8.37
N ASP A 88 4.21 -2.36 -7.38
CA ASP A 88 4.64 -3.71 -7.04
C ASP A 88 4.40 -4.71 -8.18
N ALA A 89 3.29 -4.58 -8.90
CA ALA A 89 3.00 -5.41 -10.06
C ALA A 89 3.97 -5.12 -11.21
N LEU A 90 4.26 -3.85 -11.50
CA LEU A 90 5.23 -3.45 -12.52
C LEU A 90 6.65 -3.93 -12.19
N LYS A 91 7.08 -3.81 -10.92
CA LYS A 91 8.36 -4.36 -10.45
C LYS A 91 8.45 -5.87 -10.67
N ARG A 92 7.35 -6.59 -10.46
CA ARG A 92 7.24 -8.03 -10.70
C ARG A 92 6.98 -8.39 -12.17
N LYS A 93 6.92 -7.40 -13.06
CA LYS A 93 6.65 -7.55 -14.50
C LYS A 93 5.30 -8.23 -14.77
N VAL A 94 4.32 -7.97 -13.91
CA VAL A 94 2.95 -8.45 -14.09
C VAL A 94 2.18 -7.47 -14.96
N VAL A 95 1.42 -8.00 -15.91
CA VAL A 95 0.58 -7.23 -16.84
C VAL A 95 -0.66 -6.71 -16.10
N ILE A 96 -0.85 -5.38 -16.06
CA ILE A 96 -1.91 -4.72 -15.29
C ILE A 96 -2.77 -3.74 -16.10
N ASP A 97 -2.71 -3.80 -17.43
CA ASP A 97 -3.38 -2.85 -18.33
C ASP A 97 -4.89 -2.72 -18.07
N GLU A 98 -5.56 -3.86 -17.81
CA GLU A 98 -7.00 -3.86 -17.53
C GLU A 98 -7.35 -3.14 -16.23
N GLY A 99 -6.57 -3.39 -15.17
CA GLY A 99 -6.71 -2.74 -13.88
C GLY A 99 -6.40 -1.24 -13.98
N MET A 100 -5.29 -0.88 -14.63
CA MET A 100 -4.88 0.52 -14.77
C MET A 100 -5.85 1.34 -15.62
N LYS A 101 -6.42 0.75 -16.69
CA LYS A 101 -7.47 1.41 -17.46
C LYS A 101 -8.71 1.72 -16.61
N LEU A 102 -9.08 0.81 -15.71
CA LEU A 102 -10.19 1.02 -14.79
C LEU A 102 -9.87 2.11 -13.76
N VAL A 103 -8.64 2.09 -13.22
CA VAL A 103 -8.14 3.07 -12.26
C VAL A 103 -8.17 4.48 -12.87
N ALA A 104 -7.58 4.68 -14.05
CA ALA A 104 -7.54 5.98 -14.72
C ALA A 104 -8.93 6.57 -14.97
N GLY A 105 -9.87 5.73 -15.43
CA GLY A 105 -11.27 6.14 -15.61
C GLY A 105 -11.94 6.53 -14.30
N ALA A 106 -11.68 5.79 -13.22
CA ALA A 106 -12.25 6.08 -11.92
C ALA A 106 -11.65 7.34 -11.27
N GLU A 107 -10.33 7.54 -11.36
CA GLU A 107 -9.67 8.70 -10.78
C GLU A 107 -10.13 10.01 -11.43
N ALA A 108 -10.40 10.00 -12.74
CA ALA A 108 -11.05 11.14 -13.40
C ALA A 108 -12.44 11.46 -12.81
N GLU A 109 -13.27 10.43 -12.56
CA GLU A 109 -14.59 10.59 -11.93
C GLU A 109 -14.48 11.09 -10.49
N MET A 110 -13.55 10.52 -9.72
CA MET A 110 -13.34 10.81 -8.31
C MET A 110 -12.76 12.21 -8.10
N LEU A 111 -11.79 12.61 -8.92
CA LEU A 111 -11.22 13.97 -8.92
C LEU A 111 -12.31 15.02 -9.18
N ALA A 112 -13.15 14.79 -10.21
CA ALA A 112 -14.26 15.68 -10.50
C ALA A 112 -15.27 15.76 -9.33
N ALA A 113 -15.52 14.65 -8.63
CA ALA A 113 -16.38 14.63 -7.46
C ALA A 113 -15.79 15.43 -6.28
N LEU A 114 -14.49 15.30 -6.00
CA LEU A 114 -13.81 16.04 -4.94
C LEU A 114 -13.73 17.54 -5.23
N GLN A 115 -13.40 17.93 -6.46
CA GLN A 115 -13.42 19.32 -6.92
C GLN A 115 -14.81 19.93 -6.76
N LYS A 116 -15.85 19.20 -7.16
CA LYS A 116 -17.24 19.65 -6.97
C LYS A 116 -17.60 19.86 -5.50
N ILE A 117 -17.09 19.02 -4.58
CA ILE A 117 -17.28 19.22 -3.14
C ILE A 117 -16.61 20.52 -2.70
N GLN A 118 -15.38 20.79 -3.13
CA GLN A 118 -14.66 22.02 -2.82
C GLN A 118 -15.41 23.26 -3.36
N GLU A 119 -15.84 23.23 -4.61
CA GLU A 119 -16.59 24.31 -5.28
C GLU A 119 -17.95 24.58 -4.62
N SER A 120 -18.62 23.54 -4.11
CA SER A 120 -19.90 23.69 -3.43
C SER A 120 -19.82 24.49 -2.12
N SER A 121 -18.60 24.72 -1.61
CA SER A 121 -18.28 25.45 -0.39
C SER A 121 -19.23 25.12 0.78
N PRO A 122 -19.20 23.87 1.30
CA PRO A 122 -20.03 23.49 2.43
C PRO A 122 -19.81 24.42 3.63
N LYS A 123 -20.87 24.67 4.42
CA LYS A 123 -20.83 25.60 5.58
C LYS A 123 -19.71 25.29 6.58
N ASP A 124 -19.33 24.03 6.67
CA ASP A 124 -18.32 23.47 7.56
C ASP A 124 -17.01 23.09 6.84
N LEU A 125 -16.81 23.56 5.60
CA LEU A 125 -15.63 23.28 4.77
C LEU A 125 -14.31 23.53 5.52
N ALA A 126 -14.21 24.65 6.25
CA ALA A 126 -13.01 25.00 7.01
C ALA A 126 -12.56 23.94 8.05
N ARG A 127 -13.41 22.93 8.35
CA ARG A 127 -13.07 21.83 9.25
C ARG A 127 -12.38 20.65 8.55
N PHE A 128 -12.50 20.53 7.23
CA PHE A 128 -11.92 19.43 6.44
C PHE A 128 -11.27 19.91 5.13
N GLU A 129 -11.14 21.22 4.93
CA GLU A 129 -10.59 21.81 3.70
C GLU A 129 -9.18 21.30 3.38
N PHE A 130 -8.33 21.18 4.40
CA PHE A 130 -6.96 20.72 4.22
C PHE A 130 -6.91 19.28 3.71
N VAL A 131 -7.64 18.36 4.35
CA VAL A 131 -7.69 16.95 3.93
C VAL A 131 -8.44 16.77 2.61
N LEU A 132 -9.41 17.64 2.30
CA LEU A 132 -10.05 17.65 0.99
C LEU A 132 -9.07 18.07 -0.11
N LYS A 133 -8.25 19.09 0.16
CA LYS A 133 -7.21 19.53 -0.78
C LYS A 133 -6.18 18.43 -0.98
N ASP A 134 -5.71 17.82 0.10
CA ASP A 134 -4.79 16.68 0.05
C ASP A 134 -5.37 15.54 -0.81
N ALA A 135 -6.63 15.15 -0.59
CA ALA A 135 -7.30 14.16 -1.41
C ALA A 135 -7.39 14.55 -2.90
N ILE A 136 -7.60 15.84 -3.23
CA ILE A 136 -7.59 16.34 -4.61
C ILE A 136 -6.19 16.23 -5.21
N ASP A 137 -5.17 16.70 -4.49
CA ASP A 137 -3.78 16.71 -4.94
C ASP A 137 -3.29 15.26 -5.15
N THR A 138 -3.48 14.35 -4.18
CA THR A 138 -3.16 12.92 -4.32
C THR A 138 -3.89 12.26 -5.49
N THR A 139 -5.18 12.54 -5.68
CA THR A 139 -5.93 11.95 -6.81
C THR A 139 -5.45 12.51 -8.14
N SER A 140 -5.07 13.79 -8.20
CA SER A 140 -4.53 14.41 -9.41
C SER A 140 -3.19 13.77 -9.78
N ASP A 141 -2.28 13.63 -8.82
CA ASP A 141 -0.97 13.01 -9.02
C ASP A 141 -1.11 11.54 -9.43
N SER A 142 -1.97 10.78 -8.74
CA SER A 142 -2.23 9.38 -9.05
C SER A 142 -2.86 9.21 -10.44
N LYS A 143 -3.79 10.11 -10.80
CA LYS A 143 -4.39 10.14 -12.15
C LYS A 143 -3.34 10.33 -13.23
N GLU A 144 -2.42 11.28 -13.06
CA GLU A 144 -1.32 11.49 -14.01
C GLU A 144 -0.47 10.22 -14.16
N LEU A 145 -0.15 9.54 -13.05
CA LEU A 145 0.59 8.27 -13.06
C LEU A 145 -0.19 7.10 -13.67
N SER A 146 -1.52 7.12 -13.59
CA SER A 146 -2.39 6.08 -14.16
C SER A 146 -2.55 6.19 -15.67
N GLU A 147 -2.39 7.41 -16.21
CA GLU A 147 -2.45 7.72 -17.65
C GLU A 147 -1.08 7.60 -18.34
N GLU A 148 0.00 7.53 -17.56
CA GLU A 148 1.34 7.29 -18.07
C GLU A 148 1.48 5.92 -18.75
N ASP A 149 2.33 5.85 -19.78
CA ASP A 149 2.69 4.59 -20.41
C ASP A 149 3.36 3.63 -19.41
N LEU A 150 2.79 2.42 -19.26
CA LEU A 150 3.24 1.45 -18.26
C LEU A 150 4.67 0.97 -18.47
N HIS A 151 5.19 0.98 -19.70
CA HIS A 151 6.59 0.63 -19.96
C HIS A 151 7.54 1.73 -19.46
N THR A 152 7.15 2.99 -19.64
CA THR A 152 7.89 4.16 -19.15
C THR A 152 7.91 4.15 -17.62
N ARG A 153 6.74 4.02 -16.97
CA ARG A 153 6.63 3.90 -15.51
C ARG A 153 7.47 2.74 -14.96
N ALA A 154 7.40 1.55 -15.59
CA ALA A 154 8.21 0.41 -15.18
C ALA A 154 9.72 0.64 -15.32
N ALA A 155 10.17 1.33 -16.37
CA ALA A 155 11.57 1.67 -16.58
C ALA A 155 12.08 2.65 -15.52
N ASP A 156 11.28 3.68 -15.19
CA ASP A 156 11.61 4.66 -14.18
C ASP A 156 11.68 4.07 -12.78
N LEU A 157 10.76 3.17 -12.44
CA LEU A 157 10.79 2.40 -11.18
C LEU A 157 12.07 1.55 -11.07
N ALA A 158 12.44 0.85 -12.15
CA ALA A 158 13.68 0.07 -12.17
C ALA A 158 14.93 0.95 -12.03
N GLY A 159 14.93 2.13 -12.65
CA GLY A 159 16.01 3.11 -12.54
C GLY A 159 16.15 3.67 -11.12
N LYS A 160 15.03 4.00 -10.45
CA LYS A 160 15.00 4.43 -9.04
C LYS A 160 15.55 3.33 -8.12
N GLU A 161 15.10 2.09 -8.28
CA GLU A 161 15.56 0.96 -7.45
C GLU A 161 17.07 0.71 -7.62
N GLN A 162 17.59 0.82 -8.85
CA GLN A 162 19.02 0.68 -9.10
C GLN A 162 19.82 1.78 -8.39
N LYS A 163 19.39 3.04 -8.49
CA LYS A 163 20.03 4.17 -7.79
C LYS A 163 20.01 3.97 -6.27
N GLU A 164 18.86 3.64 -5.69
CA GLU A 164 18.74 3.36 -4.25
C GLU A 164 19.62 2.18 -3.81
N LYS A 165 19.80 1.18 -4.67
CA LYS A 165 20.67 0.04 -4.39
C LYS A 165 22.15 0.44 -4.44
N GLU A 166 22.54 1.29 -5.38
CA GLU A 166 23.89 1.85 -5.49
C GLU A 166 24.21 2.77 -4.31
N GLU A 167 23.29 3.66 -3.93
CA GLU A 167 23.42 4.53 -2.76
C GLU A 167 23.52 3.72 -1.47
N ARG A 168 22.64 2.72 -1.29
CA ARG A 168 22.74 1.78 -0.16
C ARG A 168 24.11 1.10 -0.13
N GLN A 169 24.61 0.62 -1.26
CA GLN A 169 25.93 -0.01 -1.33
C GLN A 169 27.07 0.96 -1.05
N ALA A 170 26.94 2.23 -1.44
CA ALA A 170 27.94 3.26 -1.20
C ALA A 170 28.11 3.54 0.31
N VAL A 171 27.01 3.55 1.06
CA VAL A 171 27.02 3.79 2.52
C VAL A 171 27.28 2.55 3.37
N MET A 172 27.26 1.33 2.80
CA MET A 172 27.60 0.11 3.54
C MET A 172 29.08 0.08 3.96
N THR A 173 29.32 -0.37 5.19
CA THR A 173 30.68 -0.59 5.72
C THR A 173 31.35 -1.78 5.03
N ASP A 174 32.68 -1.83 5.05
CA ASP A 174 33.45 -2.94 4.45
C ASP A 174 33.11 -4.30 5.08
N LYS A 175 32.76 -4.31 6.37
CA LYS A 175 32.31 -5.50 7.09
C LYS A 175 30.98 -6.00 6.56
N GLU A 176 30.00 -5.12 6.39
CA GLU A 176 28.68 -5.48 5.84
C GLU A 176 28.78 -5.90 4.37
N LYS A 177 29.65 -5.25 3.58
CA LYS A 177 29.96 -5.66 2.20
C LYS A 177 30.56 -7.06 2.14
N ALA A 178 31.47 -7.40 3.06
CA ALA A 178 32.07 -8.74 3.15
C ALA A 178 31.06 -9.81 3.61
N GLU A 179 30.19 -9.49 4.58
CA GLU A 179 29.10 -10.35 5.04
C GLU A 179 28.08 -10.61 3.91
N LYS A 180 27.71 -9.59 3.13
CA LYS A 180 26.80 -9.73 1.99
C LYS A 180 27.39 -10.56 0.86
N LYS A 181 28.68 -10.37 0.55
CA LYS A 181 29.42 -11.19 -0.44
C LYS A 181 29.57 -12.65 0.00
N THR A 182 29.78 -12.91 1.30
CA THR A 182 29.86 -14.28 1.83
C THR A 182 28.50 -14.95 1.92
N ALA A 183 27.42 -14.21 2.18
CA ALA A 183 26.05 -14.72 2.09
C ALA A 183 25.66 -15.10 0.66
N ALA A 184 25.93 -14.22 -0.33
CA ALA A 184 25.66 -14.50 -1.74
C ALA A 184 26.43 -15.74 -2.25
N LYS A 185 27.70 -15.90 -1.86
CA LYS A 185 28.47 -17.12 -2.16
C LYS A 185 27.89 -18.38 -1.53
N LYS A 186 27.31 -18.30 -0.32
CA LYS A 186 26.67 -19.45 0.34
C LYS A 186 25.32 -19.85 -0.29
N GLU A 187 24.67 -18.94 -1.02
CA GLU A 187 23.46 -19.22 -1.79
C GLU A 187 23.77 -19.76 -3.20
N ASP A 188 24.88 -19.32 -3.80
CA ASP A 188 25.36 -19.75 -5.14
C ASP A 188 26.21 -21.03 -5.11
N ASP A 189 26.89 -21.31 -4.00
CA ASP A 189 27.50 -22.62 -3.72
C ASP A 189 26.38 -23.62 -3.49
N GLY A 190 25.90 -24.25 -4.58
CA GLY A 190 24.84 -25.25 -4.65
C GLY A 190 24.92 -26.35 -3.58
N LYS A 191 24.58 -26.00 -2.34
CA LYS A 191 24.47 -26.94 -1.25
C LYS A 191 23.38 -27.92 -1.66
N PRO A 192 23.65 -29.22 -1.68
CA PRO A 192 22.65 -30.19 -2.05
C PRO A 192 21.45 -29.95 -1.13
N LYS A 193 20.25 -29.79 -1.73
CA LYS A 193 18.97 -29.78 -1.02
C LYS A 193 19.08 -30.85 0.06
N ARG A 194 19.16 -30.47 1.33
CA ARG A 194 19.15 -31.45 2.42
C ARG A 194 17.92 -32.30 2.18
N LYS A 195 18.12 -33.60 1.93
CA LYS A 195 17.03 -34.52 1.66
C LYS A 195 16.01 -34.33 2.78
N ALA A 196 14.74 -34.14 2.42
CA ALA A 196 13.66 -33.99 3.40
C ALA A 196 13.81 -35.12 4.44
N PRO A 197 13.68 -34.83 5.75
CA PRO A 197 13.83 -35.85 6.79
C PRO A 197 12.91 -37.03 6.47
N THR A 198 13.48 -38.19 6.22
CA THR A 198 12.72 -39.40 5.95
C THR A 198 12.15 -39.90 7.27
N LEU A 199 10.85 -40.20 7.32
CA LEU A 199 10.21 -40.86 8.47
C LEU A 199 10.63 -42.33 8.64
N TYR A 200 11.40 -42.87 7.70
CA TYR A 200 11.88 -44.25 7.70
C TYR A 200 12.96 -44.47 8.76
N LYS A 201 12.87 -45.59 9.47
CA LYS A 201 13.91 -46.01 10.43
C LYS A 201 15.18 -46.45 9.68
N PRO A 202 16.36 -46.41 10.32
CA PRO A 202 17.60 -46.88 9.71
C PRO A 202 17.45 -48.32 9.18
N GLY A 203 17.47 -48.49 7.85
CA GLY A 203 17.37 -49.80 7.17
C GLY A 203 16.12 -50.00 6.30
N GLU A 204 15.10 -49.14 6.37
CA GLU A 204 13.91 -49.24 5.51
C GLU A 204 14.13 -48.52 4.17
N LYS A 205 13.89 -49.23 3.07
CA LYS A 205 13.84 -48.65 1.72
C LYS A 205 12.39 -48.31 1.36
N LYS A 206 12.21 -47.23 0.60
CA LYS A 206 10.91 -46.83 0.03
C LYS A 206 10.39 -48.00 -0.84
N PRO A 207 9.09 -48.36 -0.77
CA PRO A 207 8.53 -49.33 -1.72
C PRO A 207 8.70 -48.79 -3.14
N ASP A 208 9.10 -49.65 -4.08
CA ASP A 208 9.17 -49.26 -5.50
C ASP A 208 7.75 -48.90 -5.96
N ASP A 209 7.56 -47.64 -6.36
CA ASP A 209 6.32 -47.13 -6.94
C ASP A 209 6.10 -47.88 -8.29
N LYS A 210 5.03 -48.68 -8.38
CA LYS A 210 4.56 -49.32 -9.62
C LYS A 210 3.86 -48.32 -10.54
#